data_AF-A0A2T3MRY3-F1
#
_entry.id   AF-A0A2T3MRY3-F1
#
_cell.length_a   1.000
_cell.length_b   1.000
_cell.length_c   1.000
_cell.angle_alpha   90.00
_cell.angle_beta   90.00
_cell.angle_gamma   90.00
#
_symmetry.space_group_name_H-M   'P 1'
#
loop_
_entity.id
_entity.type
_entity.pdbx_description
1 polymer ?
#
loop_
_entity_poly.entity_id
_entity_poly.type
_entity_poly.pdbx_seq_one_letter_code
_entity_poly.pdbx_strand_id
1 'polypeptide(L)' 'MTGKTGIHVFTEETLREHDEEIAVKVHQATVVSTTRKLLKMNSGQQLNAARNNCESLLWNDEQLNTVLDHIDKP' A
#
# COMPACT_ATOMS: atom_id res chain seq x y z
N MET A 1 10.05 33.11 -17.56
CA MET A 1 9.79 31.93 -16.71
C MET A 1 8.31 31.63 -16.78
N THR A 2 7.90 30.76 -17.70
CA THR A 2 6.50 30.35 -17.87
C THR A 2 6.17 29.36 -16.77
N GLY A 3 5.50 29.86 -15.72
CA GLY A 3 5.03 29.05 -14.60
C GLY A 3 4.05 27.99 -15.11
N LYS A 4 4.43 26.72 -14.98
CA LYS A 4 3.51 25.59 -15.11
C LYS A 4 2.60 25.58 -13.88
N THR A 5 1.63 26.50 -13.83
CA THR A 5 0.44 26.29 -13.00
C THR A 5 -0.40 25.23 -13.70
N GLY A 6 -0.09 23.96 -13.44
CA GLY A 6 -0.92 22.83 -13.84
C GLY A 6 -2.20 22.87 -13.02
N ILE A 7 -3.23 23.56 -13.53
CA ILE A 7 -4.56 23.47 -12.94
C ILE A 7 -5.11 22.12 -13.36
N HIS A 8 -5.13 21.19 -12.41
CA HIS A 8 -5.78 19.89 -12.58
C HIS A 8 -7.23 20.02 -12.11
N VAL A 9 -8.17 19.90 -13.04
CA VAL A 9 -9.60 19.87 -12.74
C VAL A 9 -10.00 18.40 -12.70
N PHE A 10 -10.42 17.93 -11.53
CA PHE A 10 -10.89 16.56 -11.34
C PHE A 10 -12.42 16.55 -11.21
N THR A 11 -13.07 15.58 -11.84
CA THR A 11 -14.46 15.21 -11.56
C THR A 11 -14.49 14.17 -10.44
N GLU A 12 -15.64 14.01 -9.77
CA GLU A 12 -15.82 12.94 -8.75
C GLU A 12 -15.47 11.55 -9.30
N GLU A 13 -15.81 11.29 -10.56
CA GLU A 13 -15.47 10.03 -11.24
C GLU A 13 -13.97 9.84 -11.36
N THR A 14 -13.23 10.86 -11.82
CA THR A 14 -11.76 10.77 -11.97
C THR A 14 -11.04 10.66 -10.63
N LEU A 15 -11.57 11.26 -9.56
CA LEU A 15 -11.02 11.09 -8.21
C LEU A 15 -11.25 9.67 -7.71
N ARG A 16 -12.44 9.11 -7.93
CA ARG A 16 -12.73 7.72 -7.56
C ARG A 16 -11.84 6.73 -8.31
N GLU A 17 -11.68 6.91 -9.62
CA GLU A 17 -10.79 6.06 -10.43
C GLU A 17 -9.35 6.12 -9.93
N HIS A 18 -8.88 7.31 -9.59
CA HIS A 18 -7.55 7.51 -9.00
C HIS A 18 -7.40 6.80 -7.65
N ASP A 19 -8.38 6.95 -6.75
CA ASP A 19 -8.38 6.31 -5.43
C ASP A 19 -8.44 4.77 -5.56
N GLU A 20 -9.22 4.25 -6.51
CA GLU A 20 -9.25 2.83 -6.85
C GLU A 20 -7.89 2.34 -7.36
N GLU A 21 -7.22 3.12 -8.21
CA GLU A 21 -5.88 2.78 -8.70
C GLU A 21 -4.85 2.72 -7.56
N ILE A 22 -4.88 3.70 -6.65
CA ILE A 22 -4.03 3.68 -5.45
C ILE A 22 -4.35 2.46 -4.59
N ALA A 23 -5.62 2.18 -4.32
CA ALA A 23 -6.04 1.05 -3.51
C ALA A 23 -5.55 -0.29 -4.09
N VAL A 24 -5.62 -0.46 -5.41
CA VAL A 24 -5.10 -1.66 -6.10
C VAL A 24 -3.59 -1.77 -5.93
N LYS A 25 -2.82 -0.70 -6.14
CA LYS A 25 -1.36 -0.70 -5.99
C LYS A 25 -0.94 -1.01 -4.54
N VAL A 26 -1.61 -0.40 -3.57
CA VAL A 26 -1.40 -0.66 -2.14
C VAL A 26 -1.70 -2.12 -1.80
N HIS A 27 -2.81 -2.66 -2.30
CA HIS A 27 -3.17 -4.06 -2.08
C HIS A 27 -2.12 -5.02 -2.63
N GLN A 28 -1.67 -4.80 -3.88
CA GLN A 28 -0.62 -5.61 -4.50
C GLN A 28 0.67 -5.59 -3.70
N ALA A 29 1.12 -4.40 -3.28
CA ALA A 29 2.32 -4.24 -2.47
C ALA A 29 2.18 -4.93 -1.10
N THR A 30 1.00 -4.83 -0.47
CA THR A 30 0.69 -5.49 0.81
C THR A 30 0.77 -7.01 0.68
N VAL A 31 0.12 -7.59 -0.33
CA VAL A 31 0.13 -9.04 -0.57
C VAL A 31 1.56 -9.55 -0.78
N VAL A 32 2.35 -8.87 -1.62
CA VAL A 32 3.75 -9.25 -1.88
C VAL A 32 4.58 -9.15 -0.60
N SER A 33 4.45 -8.06 0.16
CA SER A 33 5.16 -7.84 1.43
C SER A 33 4.84 -8.95 2.44
N THR A 34 3.55 -9.19 2.68
CA THR A 34 3.06 -10.19 3.64
C THR A 34 3.50 -11.60 3.24
N THR A 35 3.39 -11.94 1.95
CA THR A 35 3.84 -13.24 1.43
C THR A 35 5.35 -13.42 1.65
N ARG A 36 6.16 -12.40 1.37
CA ARG A 36 7.62 -12.45 1.62
C ARG A 36 7.96 -12.61 3.09
N LYS A 37 7.20 -11.96 3.99
CA LYS A 37 7.37 -12.15 5.45
C LYS A 37 7.05 -13.59 5.85
N LEU A 38 5.94 -14.14 5.38
CA LEU A 38 5.52 -15.52 5.65
C LEU A 38 6.54 -16.56 5.16
N LEU A 39 7.07 -16.40 3.94
CA LEU A 39 8.06 -17.33 3.37
C LEU A 39 9.38 -17.38 4.17
N LYS A 40 9.70 -16.34 4.94
CA LYS A 40 10.87 -16.30 5.81
C LYS A 40 10.64 -16.92 7.19
N MET A 41 9.38 -17.23 7.52
CA MET A 41 9.00 -17.80 8.81
C MET A 41 8.93 -19.31 8.75
N ASN A 42 9.34 -19.97 9.84
CA ASN A 42 9.07 -21.39 10.02
C ASN A 42 7.60 -21.65 10.44
N SER A 43 7.18 -22.91 10.45
CA SER A 43 5.79 -23.30 10.74
C SER A 43 5.28 -22.82 12.11
N GLY A 44 6.12 -22.87 13.16
CA GLY A 44 5.76 -22.37 14.49
C GLY A 44 5.58 -20.85 14.51
N GLN A 45 6.43 -20.11 13.81
CA GLN A 45 6.31 -18.66 13.66
C GLN A 45 5.06 -18.27 12.87
N GLN A 46 4.73 -19.01 11.80
CA GLN A 46 3.51 -18.78 11.02
C GLN A 46 2.24 -19.01 11.87
N LEU A 47 2.21 -20.09 12.65
CA LEU A 47 1.11 -20.35 13.59
C LEU A 47 0.96 -19.25 14.64
N ASN A 48 2.08 -18.76 15.19
CA ASN A 48 2.06 -17.66 16.13
C ASN A 48 1.59 -16.34 15.50
N ALA A 49 1.99 -16.03 14.27
CA ALA A 49 1.51 -14.86 13.55
C ALA A 49 0.00 -14.93 13.28
N ALA A 50 -0.51 -16.12 12.92
CA ALA A 50 -1.93 -16.35 12.68
C ALA A 50 -2.81 -16.18 13.93
N ARG A 51 -2.24 -16.38 15.13
CA ARG A 51 -2.98 -16.28 16.41
C ARG A 51 -3.57 -14.88 16.66
N ASN A 52 -2.91 -13.84 16.18
CA ASN A 52 -3.35 -12.44 16.32
C ASN A 52 -3.82 -11.89 14.97
N ASN A 53 -4.64 -12.64 14.22
CA ASN A 53 -5.18 -12.23 12.92
C ASN A 53 -4.12 -11.73 11.93
N CYS A 54 -2.88 -12.24 12.01
CA CYS A 54 -1.77 -11.83 11.17
C CYS A 54 -1.38 -10.35 11.28
N GLU A 55 -1.77 -9.64 12.34
CA GLU A 55 -1.46 -8.21 12.51
C GLU A 55 0.04 -7.91 12.43
N SER A 56 0.88 -8.82 12.94
CA SER A 56 2.35 -8.70 12.88
C SER A 56 2.92 -8.73 11.45
N LEU A 57 2.14 -9.19 10.48
CA LEU A 57 2.52 -9.22 9.06
C LEU A 57 2.12 -7.94 8.32
N LEU A 58 1.17 -7.18 8.85
CA LEU A 58 0.69 -5.93 8.25
C LEU A 58 1.76 -4.82 8.34
N TRP A 59 1.48 -3.71 7.68
CA TRP A 59 2.29 -2.51 7.78
C TRP A 59 1.88 -1.70 9.00
N ASN A 60 2.87 -1.09 9.65
CA ASN A 60 2.59 0.02 10.56
C ASN A 60 2.37 1.31 9.75
N ASP A 61 1.90 2.36 10.42
CA ASP A 61 1.57 3.63 9.77
C ASP A 61 2.75 4.24 9.01
N GLU A 62 3.96 4.17 9.57
CA GLU A 62 5.19 4.67 8.92
C GLU A 62 5.50 3.92 7.62
N GLN A 63 5.37 2.59 7.62
CA GLN A 63 5.58 1.75 6.44
C GLN A 63 4.52 2.00 5.38
N LEU A 64 3.25 2.12 5.79
CA LEU A 64 2.14 2.41 4.87
C LEU A 64 2.34 3.77 4.20
N ASN A 65 2.67 4.81 4.97
CA ASN A 65 2.97 6.14 4.42
C ASN A 65 4.14 6.10 3.44
N THR A 66 5.20 5.35 3.75
CA THR A 66 6.33 5.17 2.82
C THR A 66 5.92 4.53 1.50
N VAL A 67 4.98 3.58 1.53
CA VAL A 67 4.46 2.94 0.32
C VAL A 67 3.56 3.90 -0.47
N LEU A 68 2.67 4.63 0.22
CA LEU A 68 1.80 5.63 -0.40
C LEU A 68 2.62 6.73 -1.09
N ASP A 69 3.65 7.27 -0.43
CA ASP A 69 4.57 8.27 -0.99
C ASP A 69 5.34 7.77 -2.23
N HIS A 70 5.47 6.46 -2.39
CA HIS A 70 6.13 5.84 -3.55
C HIS A 70 5.15 5.59 -4.70
N ILE A 71 3.88 5.34 -4.38
CA ILE A 71 2.81 5.12 -5.36
C ILE A 71 2.32 6.44 -5.97
N ASP A 72 2.29 7.51 -5.17
CA ASP A 72 1.82 8.85 -5.56
C ASP A 72 2.91 9.68 -6.29
N LYS A 73 4.12 9.12 -6.47
CA LYS A 73 5.15 9.75 -7.30
C LYS A 73 4.86 9.53 -8.79
N PRO A 74 4.78 10.61 -9.59
CA PRO A 74 4.54 10.55 -11.04
C PRO A 74 5.69 9.89 -11.82
#